data_AF-A0AAJ2NRR0-F1
#
_entry.id   AF-A0AAJ2NRR0-F1
#
_cell.length_a   1.000
_cell.length_b   1.000
_cell.length_c   1.000
_cell.angle_alpha   90.00
_cell.angle_beta   90.00
_cell.angle_gamma   90.00
#
_symmetry.space_group_name_H-M   'P 1'
#
loop_
_entity.id
_entity.type
_entity.pdbx_description
1 polymer ?
#
loop_
_entity_poly.entity_id
_entity_poly.type
_entity_poly.pdbx_seq_one_letter_code
_entity_poly.pdbx_strand_id
1 'polypeptide(L)'
;TYYSKLTKKELIFAILKSRAEQQGYFFMEGVLEIIQSEGFGFLRPINYSPSSEDIYISASQIRRFDLRNGDKVSGKVRPPKENERYFGLLHVEAVNGMDPETAKERVYFPALTPLYPDRMMRLETTQKHLSTRIMDLVAPVGF
;
A
#
# COMPACT_ATOMS: atom_id res chain seq x y z
N THR A 1 -3.02 -22.83 20.49
CA THR A 1 -3.40 -23.68 19.32
C THR A 1 -3.96 -22.89 18.13
N TYR A 2 -4.21 -21.57 18.25
CA TYR A 2 -4.75 -20.72 17.16
C TYR A 2 -3.66 -20.17 16.21
N TYR A 3 -2.49 -19.79 16.75
CA TYR A 3 -1.41 -19.14 15.99
C TYR A 3 -0.72 -20.04 14.94
N SER A 4 -0.82 -21.37 15.06
CA SER A 4 -0.21 -22.31 14.11
C SER A 4 -0.93 -22.41 12.76
N LYS A 5 -2.13 -21.83 12.64
CA LYS A 5 -2.91 -21.79 11.39
C LYS A 5 -2.74 -20.48 10.60
N LEU A 6 -2.08 -19.48 11.18
CA LEU A 6 -1.87 -18.18 10.54
C LEU A 6 -0.71 -18.26 9.54
N THR A 7 -0.87 -17.59 8.40
CA THR A 7 0.22 -17.35 7.46
C THR A 7 1.31 -16.49 8.11
N LYS A 8 2.54 -16.54 7.60
CA LYS A 8 3.67 -15.76 8.13
C LYS A 8 3.34 -14.25 8.26
N LYS A 9 2.60 -13.70 7.30
CA LYS A 9 2.18 -12.29 7.30
C LYS A 9 1.20 -11.99 8.43
N GLU A 10 0.19 -12.84 8.61
CA GLU A 10 -0.80 -12.71 9.68
C GLU A 10 -0.15 -12.88 11.08
N LEU A 11 0.84 -13.77 11.20
CA LEU A 11 1.56 -13.95 12.46
C LEU A 11 2.44 -12.75 12.81
N ILE A 12 3.19 -12.20 11.84
CA ILE A 12 3.93 -10.94 12.02
C ILE A 12 2.97 -9.84 12.48
N PHE A 13 1.80 -9.76 11.85
CA PHE A 13 0.78 -8.80 12.19
C PHE A 13 0.27 -8.97 13.63
N ALA A 14 -0.03 -10.20 14.07
CA ALA A 14 -0.43 -10.50 15.44
C ALA A 14 0.63 -10.12 16.48
N ILE A 15 1.91 -10.28 16.16
CA ILE A 15 3.03 -9.88 17.04
C ILE A 15 3.14 -8.35 17.12
N LEU A 16 3.06 -7.66 15.98
CA LEU A 16 3.07 -6.19 15.94
C LEU A 16 1.88 -5.62 16.73
N LYS A 17 0.72 -6.26 16.62
CA LYS A 17 -0.48 -5.94 17.41
C LYS A 17 -0.21 -6.04 18.91
N SER A 18 0.27 -7.18 19.40
CA SER A 18 0.52 -7.39 20.83
C SER A 18 1.54 -6.39 21.43
N ARG A 19 2.54 -5.97 20.65
CA ARG A 19 3.51 -4.93 21.08
C ARG A 19 2.92 -3.52 21.06
N ALA A 20 2.12 -3.18 20.06
CA ALA A 20 1.52 -1.85 19.95
C ALA A 20 0.38 -1.63 20.95
N GLU A 21 -0.34 -2.68 21.38
CA GLU A 21 -1.29 -2.63 22.49
C GLU A 21 -0.65 -2.10 23.79
N GLN A 22 0.65 -2.37 24.01
CA GLN A 22 1.39 -1.87 25.17
C GLN A 22 1.73 -0.36 25.07
N GLN A 23 1.65 0.23 23.87
CA GLN A 23 2.02 1.63 23.60
C GLN A 23 0.82 2.51 23.20
N GLY A 24 -0.39 1.94 23.09
CA GLY A 24 -1.66 2.68 22.92
C GLY A 24 -1.98 3.13 21.48
N TYR A 25 -1.04 3.06 20.54
CA TYR A 25 -1.26 3.36 19.12
C TYR A 25 -0.51 2.39 18.22
N PHE A 26 -1.17 1.89 17.19
CA PHE A 26 -0.58 1.01 16.18
C PHE A 26 -0.16 1.84 14.99
N PHE A 27 0.99 1.51 14.39
CA PHE A 27 1.36 2.01 13.09
C PHE A 27 1.09 0.92 12.06
N MET A 28 0.30 1.23 11.03
CA MET A 28 -0.03 0.29 9.96
C MET A 28 0.06 0.96 8.60
N GLU A 29 0.22 0.14 7.57
CA GLU A 29 0.20 0.56 6.17
C GLU A 29 -0.69 -0.37 5.35
N GLY A 30 -1.26 0.16 4.26
CA GLY A 30 -2.03 -0.62 3.31
C GLY A 30 -2.30 0.17 2.03
N VAL A 31 -2.79 -0.52 1.00
CA VAL A 31 -3.17 0.11 -0.27
C VAL A 31 -4.64 0.51 -0.22
N LEU A 32 -4.92 1.77 -0.56
CA LEU A 32 -6.24 2.35 -0.52
C LEU A 32 -7.15 1.81 -1.62
N GLU A 33 -8.32 1.36 -1.20
CA GLU A 33 -9.48 1.09 -2.02
C GLU A 33 -10.67 1.93 -1.53
N ILE A 34 -11.10 2.88 -2.34
CA ILE A 34 -12.23 3.78 -2.12
C ILE A 34 -13.49 3.10 -2.64
N ILE A 35 -14.50 3.00 -1.79
CA ILE A 35 -15.82 2.49 -2.14
C ILE A 35 -16.63 3.63 -2.75
N GLN A 36 -16.73 3.64 -4.08
CA GLN A 36 -17.24 4.76 -4.87
C GLN A 36 -18.68 5.17 -4.51
N SER A 37 -19.51 4.24 -4.03
CA SER A 37 -20.90 4.52 -3.67
C SER A 37 -21.04 5.42 -2.43
N GLU A 38 -20.09 5.38 -1.52
CA GLU A 38 -20.21 6.01 -0.18
C GLU A 38 -19.05 6.94 0.17
N GLY A 39 -17.97 6.94 -0.63
CA GLY A 39 -16.87 7.89 -0.53
C GLY A 39 -15.89 7.64 0.62
N PHE A 40 -16.13 6.65 1.48
CA PHE A 40 -15.11 6.11 2.40
C PHE A 40 -14.27 5.03 1.70
N GLY A 41 -13.21 4.57 2.36
CA GLY A 41 -12.37 3.51 1.82
C GLY A 41 -11.79 2.59 2.88
N PHE A 42 -11.09 1.58 2.41
CA PHE A 42 -10.31 0.66 3.20
C PHE A 42 -8.87 0.64 2.71
N LEU A 43 -7.92 0.68 3.64
CA LEU A 43 -6.54 0.28 3.34
C LEU A 43 -6.47 -1.23 3.46
N ARG A 44 -6.02 -1.90 2.39
CA ARG A 44 -5.82 -3.35 2.32
C ARG A 44 -4.36 -3.69 2.64
N PRO A 45 -4.04 -4.21 3.83
CA PRO A 45 -2.66 -4.52 4.21
C PRO A 45 -2.18 -5.88 3.67
N ILE A 46 -3.11 -6.81 3.38
CA ILE A 46 -2.78 -8.19 3.02
C ILE A 46 -3.27 -8.48 1.60
N ASN A 47 -2.32 -8.68 0.68
CA ASN A 47 -2.56 -9.13 -0.70
C ASN A 47 -3.59 -8.30 -1.50
N TYR A 48 -3.92 -7.09 -1.04
CA TYR A 48 -4.90 -6.19 -1.65
C TYR A 48 -6.34 -6.74 -1.69
N SER A 49 -6.61 -7.78 -0.91
CA SER A 49 -7.93 -8.39 -0.81
C SER A 49 -8.63 -7.98 0.49
N PRO A 50 -9.98 -7.97 0.52
CA PRO A 50 -10.73 -7.74 1.74
C PRO A 50 -10.33 -8.72 2.85
N SER A 51 -10.09 -8.19 4.05
CA SER A 51 -9.64 -8.92 5.23
C SER A 51 -10.24 -8.35 6.51
N SER A 52 -10.22 -9.13 7.61
CA SER A 52 -10.55 -8.60 8.95
C SER A 52 -9.60 -7.51 9.41
N GLU A 53 -8.39 -7.48 8.86
CA GLU A 53 -7.34 -6.52 9.22
C GLU A 53 -7.39 -5.22 8.41
N ASP A 54 -8.44 -5.01 7.63
CA ASP A 54 -8.60 -3.79 6.84
C ASP A 54 -8.76 -2.56 7.74
N ILE A 55 -8.21 -1.44 7.27
CA ILE A 55 -8.23 -0.17 8.00
C ILE A 55 -9.23 0.74 7.32
N TYR A 56 -10.29 1.10 8.03
CA TYR A 56 -11.24 2.11 7.62
C TYR A 56 -10.57 3.49 7.52
N ILE A 57 -10.80 4.16 6.41
CA ILE A 57 -10.46 5.57 6.20
C ILE A 57 -11.72 6.35 5.82
N SER A 58 -11.90 7.50 6.47
CA SER A 58 -13.09 8.34 6.26
C SER A 58 -13.01 9.13 4.95
N ALA A 59 -14.18 9.48 4.40
CA ALA A 59 -14.28 10.32 3.22
C ALA A 59 -13.60 11.69 3.40
N SER A 60 -13.60 12.24 4.63
CA SER A 60 -12.94 13.51 4.92
C SER A 60 -11.42 13.41 4.85
N GLN A 61 -10.83 12.31 5.33
CA GLN A 61 -9.39 12.05 5.19
C GLN A 61 -8.99 11.84 3.73
N ILE A 62 -9.78 11.08 2.96
CA ILE A 62 -9.55 10.88 1.53
C ILE A 62 -9.53 12.23 0.80
N ARG A 63 -10.56 13.07 1.00
CA ARG A 63 -10.64 14.40 0.36
C ARG A 63 -9.55 15.34 0.84
N ARG A 64 -9.23 15.35 2.14
CA ARG A 64 -8.20 16.24 2.70
C ARG A 64 -6.83 16.00 2.08
N PHE A 65 -6.49 14.74 1.78
CA PHE A 65 -5.19 14.37 1.23
C PHE A 65 -5.20 14.02 -0.26
N ASP A 66 -6.28 14.34 -0.97
CA ASP A 66 -6.50 14.00 -2.39
C ASP A 66 -6.08 12.54 -2.72
N LEU A 67 -6.48 11.62 -1.84
CA LEU A 67 -6.12 10.21 -1.95
C LEU A 67 -6.90 9.54 -3.08
N ARG A 68 -6.26 8.57 -3.73
CA ARG A 68 -6.77 7.87 -4.91
C ARG A 68 -6.61 6.36 -4.72
N ASN A 69 -7.43 5.59 -5.44
CA ASN A 69 -7.29 4.13 -5.46
C ASN A 69 -5.87 3.73 -5.87
N GLY A 70 -5.26 2.82 -5.11
CA GLY A 70 -3.89 2.38 -5.32
C GLY A 70 -2.85 3.12 -4.48
N ASP A 71 -3.21 4.18 -3.75
CA ASP A 71 -2.27 4.82 -2.84
C ASP A 71 -1.86 3.92 -1.68
N LYS A 72 -0.57 3.77 -1.49
CA LYS A 72 -0.02 3.16 -0.28
C LYS A 72 -0.03 4.20 0.84
N VAL A 73 -0.92 4.04 1.79
CA VAL A 73 -1.08 4.95 2.93
C VAL A 73 -0.54 4.28 4.18
N SER A 74 0.30 4.99 4.94
CA SER A 74 0.77 4.56 6.25
C SER A 74 0.40 5.58 7.31
N GLY A 75 0.17 5.12 8.53
CA GLY A 75 -0.29 6.00 9.59
C GLY A 75 -0.65 5.31 10.89
N LYS A 76 -1.05 6.14 11.85
CA LYS A 76 -1.49 5.68 13.17
C LYS A 76 -2.93 5.17 13.06
N VAL A 77 -3.18 3.96 13.56
CA VAL A 77 -4.51 3.37 13.62
C VAL A 77 -4.93 3.10 15.06
N ARG A 78 -6.24 3.04 15.25
CA ARG A 78 -6.88 2.63 16.50
C ARG A 78 -7.67 1.35 16.31
N PRO A 79 -7.83 0.53 17.37
CA PRO A 79 -8.70 -0.63 17.31
C PRO A 79 -10.17 -0.22 17.09
N PRO A 80 -11.00 -1.14 16.57
CA PRO A 80 -12.44 -0.93 16.47
C PRO A 80 -13.06 -0.65 17.84
N LYS A 81 -14.04 0.27 17.88
CA LYS A 81 -14.94 0.41 19.04
C LYS A 81 -15.98 -0.72 19.05
N GLU A 82 -16.77 -0.83 20.12
CA GLU A 82 -17.78 -1.90 20.28
C GLU A 82 -18.75 -2.05 19.09
N ASN A 83 -19.05 -0.97 18.36
CA ASN A 83 -19.94 -0.97 17.20
C ASN A 83 -19.20 -0.97 15.83
N GLU A 84 -17.88 -1.13 15.82
CA GLU A 84 -17.07 -1.10 14.59
C GLU A 84 -16.43 -2.47 14.35
N ARG A 85 -16.32 -2.86 13.07
CA ARG A 85 -15.71 -4.14 12.67
C ARG A 85 -14.23 -4.01 12.31
N TYR A 86 -13.77 -2.82 11.94
CA TYR A 86 -12.46 -2.57 11.33
C TYR A 86 -11.64 -1.59 12.17
N PHE A 87 -10.32 -1.64 11.99
CA PHE A 87 -9.43 -0.60 12.54
C PHE A 87 -9.75 0.76 11.90
N GLY A 88 -9.58 1.85 12.66
CA GLY A 88 -9.78 3.20 12.13
C GLY A 88 -8.46 3.93 11.96
N LEU A 89 -8.23 4.53 10.79
CA LEU A 89 -7.07 5.40 10.58
C LEU A 89 -7.26 6.72 11.35
N LEU A 90 -6.37 7.00 12.30
CA LEU A 90 -6.38 8.25 13.07
C LEU A 90 -5.65 9.37 12.34
N HIS A 91 -4.46 9.06 11.84
CA HIS A 91 -3.55 10.04 11.27
C HIS A 91 -2.81 9.43 10.09
N VAL A 92 -2.81 10.13 8.96
CA VAL A 92 -2.02 9.79 7.78
C VAL A 92 -0.61 10.32 8.00
N GLU A 93 0.38 9.44 8.01
CA GLU A 93 1.79 9.79 8.22
C GLU A 93 2.56 9.89 6.90
N ALA A 94 2.27 8.99 5.93
CA ALA A 94 2.85 9.08 4.60
C ALA A 94 1.90 8.51 3.52
N VAL A 95 2.08 9.01 2.29
CA VAL A 95 1.39 8.54 1.09
C VAL A 95 2.45 8.20 0.04
N ASN A 96 2.50 6.94 -0.39
CA ASN A 96 3.53 6.40 -1.30
C ASN A 96 4.97 6.70 -0.86
N GLY A 97 5.22 6.71 0.46
CA GLY A 97 6.53 7.00 1.06
C GLY A 97 6.90 8.49 1.10
N MET A 98 5.99 9.39 0.72
CA MET A 98 6.16 10.84 0.77
C MET A 98 5.28 11.47 1.83
N ASP A 99 5.62 12.72 2.21
CA ASP A 99 4.78 13.52 3.07
C ASP A 99 3.38 13.70 2.43
N PRO A 100 2.28 13.57 3.21
CA PRO A 100 0.93 13.64 2.67
C PRO A 100 0.57 14.98 2.04
N GLU A 101 1.21 16.08 2.44
CA GLU A 101 0.99 17.40 1.82
C GLU A 101 1.67 17.48 0.45
N THR A 102 2.94 17.06 0.35
CA THR A 102 3.65 16.99 -0.94
C THR A 102 3.00 16.01 -1.91
N ALA A 103 2.46 14.89 -1.42
CA ALA A 103 1.81 13.88 -2.26
C ALA A 103 0.58 14.41 -3.02
N LYS A 104 -0.07 15.49 -2.55
CA LYS A 104 -1.24 16.09 -3.23
C LYS A 104 -0.87 16.79 -4.52
N GLU A 105 0.35 17.32 -4.60
CA GLU A 105 0.81 18.10 -5.75
C GLU A 105 1.14 17.22 -6.96
N ARG A 106 1.13 15.89 -6.79
CA ARG A 106 1.45 14.95 -7.87
C ARG A 106 0.43 15.02 -9.01
N VAL A 107 0.96 15.01 -10.22
CA VAL A 107 0.18 14.97 -11.45
C VAL A 107 -0.58 13.64 -11.56
N TYR A 108 -1.78 13.66 -12.15
CA TYR A 108 -2.51 12.44 -12.47
C TYR A 108 -1.79 11.66 -13.57
N PHE A 109 -1.70 10.34 -13.44
CA PHE A 109 -1.00 9.48 -14.41
C PHE A 109 -1.47 9.71 -15.88
N PRO A 110 -2.78 9.86 -16.19
CA PRO A 110 -3.22 10.16 -17.56
C PRO A 110 -2.78 11.51 -18.13
N ALA A 111 -2.34 12.45 -17.29
CA ALA A 111 -1.83 13.75 -17.73
C ALA A 111 -0.33 13.74 -18.03
N LEU A 112 0.37 12.63 -17.78
CA LEU A 112 1.77 12.48 -18.15
C LEU A 112 1.90 12.40 -19.68
N THR A 113 2.96 13.01 -20.21
CA THR A 113 3.27 12.91 -21.63
C THR A 113 3.89 11.53 -21.91
N PRO A 114 3.29 10.71 -22.79
CA PRO A 114 3.86 9.42 -23.13
C PRO A 114 5.11 9.62 -23.98
N LEU A 115 6.19 8.93 -23.62
CA LEU A 115 7.45 8.92 -24.34
C LEU A 115 7.85 7.47 -24.64
N TYR A 116 8.67 7.29 -25.68
CA TYR A 116 9.38 6.02 -25.84
C TYR A 116 10.43 5.88 -24.73
N PRO A 117 10.71 4.66 -24.26
CA PRO A 117 11.79 4.42 -23.31
C PRO A 117 13.11 5.01 -23.80
N ASP A 118 13.77 5.81 -22.97
CA ASP A 118 15.07 6.43 -23.27
C ASP A 118 16.22 5.75 -22.53
N ARG A 119 15.89 4.87 -21.56
CA ARG A 119 16.86 4.12 -20.77
C ARG A 119 16.62 2.62 -20.88
N MET A 120 17.65 1.90 -21.29
CA MET A 120 17.64 0.44 -21.32
C MET A 120 17.75 -0.15 -19.91
N MET A 121 16.86 -1.08 -19.58
CA MET A 121 17.03 -1.99 -18.45
C MET A 121 17.94 -3.14 -18.87
N ARG A 122 19.13 -3.22 -18.29
CA ARG A 122 20.02 -4.36 -18.53
C ARG A 122 19.51 -5.59 -17.76
N LEU A 123 19.02 -6.59 -18.48
CA LEU A 123 18.49 -7.83 -17.90
C LEU A 123 19.58 -8.89 -17.69
N GLU A 124 20.70 -8.80 -18.40
CA GLU A 124 21.87 -9.65 -18.20
C GLU A 124 22.40 -9.52 -16.77
N THR A 125 22.53 -10.67 -16.08
CA THR A 125 23.09 -10.74 -14.72
C THR A 125 24.31 -11.65 -14.68
N THR A 126 24.15 -12.95 -14.93
CA THR A 126 25.25 -13.93 -14.96
C THR A 126 25.35 -14.61 -16.31
N GLN A 127 26.54 -15.13 -16.64
CA GLN A 127 26.79 -15.81 -17.92
C GLN A 127 25.87 -17.01 -18.18
N LYS A 128 25.36 -17.65 -17.12
CA LYS A 128 24.47 -18.82 -17.21
C LYS A 128 23.03 -18.45 -17.56
N HIS A 129 22.60 -17.22 -17.32
CA HIS A 129 21.24 -16.76 -17.66
C HIS A 129 21.18 -16.29 -19.11
N LEU A 130 21.16 -17.25 -20.03
CA LEU A 130 21.16 -16.96 -21.47
C LEU A 130 19.88 -16.25 -21.94
N SER A 131 18.74 -16.50 -21.32
CA SER A 131 17.45 -15.89 -21.71
C SER A 131 17.48 -14.36 -21.64
N THR A 132 17.94 -13.80 -20.52
CA THR A 132 18.00 -12.33 -20.36
C THR A 132 19.06 -11.69 -21.25
N ARG A 133 20.16 -12.40 -21.53
CA ARG A 133 21.18 -11.96 -22.50
C ARG A 133 20.64 -11.91 -23.93
N ILE A 134 19.87 -12.92 -24.33
CA ILE A 134 19.22 -12.93 -25.64
C ILE A 134 18.20 -11.82 -25.73
N MET A 135 17.41 -11.58 -24.66
CA MET A 135 16.46 -10.45 -24.62
C MET A 135 17.17 -9.11 -24.77
N ASP A 136 18.26 -8.86 -24.03
CA ASP A 136 19.03 -7.61 -24.14
C ASP A 136 19.54 -7.35 -25.57
N LEU A 137 19.81 -8.40 -26.36
CA LEU A 137 20.31 -8.28 -27.74
C LEU A 137 19.21 -8.17 -28.80
N VAL A 138 18.11 -8.90 -28.63
CA VAL A 138 17.08 -9.08 -29.68
C VAL A 138 15.84 -8.23 -29.41
N ALA A 139 15.47 -8.05 -28.15
CA ALA A 139 14.26 -7.36 -27.72
C ALA A 139 14.54 -6.55 -26.45
N PRO A 140 15.36 -5.48 -26.54
CA PRO A 140 15.76 -4.69 -25.40
C PRO A 140 14.55 -4.06 -24.70
N VAL A 141 14.57 -4.09 -23.37
CA VAL A 141 13.50 -3.54 -22.52
C VAL A 141 13.99 -2.24 -21.88
N GLY A 142 13.11 -1.24 -21.72
CA GLY A 142 13.46 0.05 -21.15
C GLY A 142 12.34 0.69 -20.32
N PHE A 143 12.65 1.83 -19.71
CA PHE A 143 11.72 2.75 -19.05
C PHE A 143 11.97 4.20 -19.46
#